data_AF-A0AAE7BG84-F1
#
_entry.id   AF-A0AAE7BG84-F1
#
_cell.length_a   1.000
_cell.length_b   1.000
_cell.length_c   1.000
_cell.angle_alpha   90.00
_cell.angle_beta   90.00
_cell.angle_gamma   90.00
#
_symmetry.space_group_name_H-M   'P 1'
#
loop_
_entity.id
_entity.type
_entity.pdbx_description
1 polymer ?
#
loop_
_entity_poly.entity_id
_entity_poly.type
_entity_poly.pdbx_seq_one_letter_code
_entity_poly.pdbx_strand_id
1 'polypeptide(L)'
;MYTKQEVIGYIWQYSRYYGNLLISCEEIIKVENFSGHDSLIYLFNILENIVKSQIKNYEQNFVKIIDELKERNYISEIEYNFLNNKEYGIRRIRNPLAHSNLSKYNIIFLFEDTKLLFPLTEDATCTKFYEYFSDILFNLMLKIISNNFITPISINLDEDIKKLKIRIQEITPEELLSYKGIDY
;
A
#
# COMPACT_ATOMS: atom_id res chain seq x y z
N MET A 1 2.89 -10.11 13.53
CA MET A 1 1.89 -10.02 12.45
C MET A 1 1.17 -11.35 12.31
N TYR A 2 -0.07 -11.33 11.87
CA TYR A 2 -0.82 -12.50 11.41
C TYR A 2 -0.46 -12.80 9.96
N THR A 3 -0.57 -14.07 9.56
CA THR A 3 -0.48 -14.47 8.16
C THR A 3 -1.65 -13.88 7.36
N LYS A 4 -1.49 -13.71 6.05
CA LYS A 4 -2.58 -13.22 5.19
C LYS A 4 -3.85 -14.07 5.27
N GLN A 5 -3.70 -15.40 5.41
CA GLN A 5 -4.83 -16.31 5.55
C GLN A 5 -5.60 -16.07 6.86
N GLU A 6 -4.90 -15.87 7.98
CA GLU A 6 -5.52 -15.52 9.26
C GLU A 6 -6.22 -14.16 9.18
N VAL A 7 -5.55 -13.16 8.59
CA VAL A 7 -6.13 -11.82 8.35
C VAL A 7 -7.43 -11.93 7.56
N ILE A 8 -7.41 -12.65 6.44
CA ILE A 8 -8.60 -12.92 5.62
C ILE A 8 -9.69 -13.57 6.48
N GLY A 9 -9.34 -14.59 7.27
CA GLY A 9 -10.29 -15.28 8.13
C GLY A 9 -11.01 -14.35 9.11
N TYR A 10 -10.26 -13.51 9.83
CA TYR A 10 -10.83 -12.53 10.75
C TYR A 10 -11.68 -11.47 10.04
N ILE A 11 -11.19 -10.92 8.94
CA ILE A 11 -11.93 -9.91 8.17
C ILE A 11 -13.20 -10.52 7.56
N TRP A 12 -13.17 -11.78 7.12
CA TRP A 12 -14.32 -12.48 6.56
C TRP A 12 -15.42 -12.72 7.61
N GLN A 13 -15.04 -13.04 8.85
CA GLN A 13 -16.00 -13.17 9.97
C GLN A 13 -16.72 -11.85 10.25
N TYR A 14 -16.03 -10.72 10.09
CA TYR A 14 -16.62 -9.39 10.20
C TYR A 14 -17.47 -9.02 8.99
N SER A 15 -16.93 -9.20 7.79
CA SER A 15 -17.55 -8.85 6.52
C SER A 15 -17.08 -9.84 5.46
N ARG A 16 -18.00 -10.74 5.07
CA ARG A 16 -17.75 -11.69 3.97
C ARG A 16 -17.34 -10.99 2.68
N TYR A 17 -17.88 -9.79 2.43
CA TYR A 17 -17.52 -8.98 1.27
C TYR A 17 -16.03 -8.62 1.28
N TYR A 18 -15.52 -8.02 2.36
CA TYR A 18 -14.10 -7.65 2.43
C TYR A 18 -13.19 -8.86 2.46
N GLY A 19 -13.58 -9.93 3.17
CA GLY A 19 -12.84 -11.18 3.15
C GLY A 19 -12.71 -11.77 1.74
N ASN A 20 -13.80 -11.80 0.97
CA ASN A 20 -13.79 -12.28 -0.41
C ASN A 20 -12.92 -11.40 -1.32
N LEU A 21 -12.94 -10.07 -1.17
CA LEU A 21 -12.05 -9.19 -1.94
C LEU A 21 -10.57 -9.48 -1.66
N LEU A 22 -10.20 -9.74 -0.40
CA LEU A 22 -8.83 -10.09 -0.04
C LEU A 22 -8.43 -11.48 -0.55
N ILE A 23 -9.35 -12.45 -0.56
CA ILE A 23 -9.14 -13.75 -1.21
C ILE A 23 -8.85 -13.55 -2.69
N SER A 24 -9.71 -12.80 -3.38
CA SER A 24 -9.50 -12.48 -4.80
C SER A 24 -8.18 -11.77 -5.04
N CYS A 25 -7.77 -10.84 -4.17
CA CYS A 25 -6.49 -10.16 -4.26
C CYS A 25 -5.30 -11.16 -4.23
N GLU A 26 -5.35 -12.16 -3.35
CA GLU A 26 -4.31 -13.18 -3.22
C GLU A 26 -4.37 -14.28 -4.29
N GLU A 27 -5.53 -14.52 -4.89
CA GLU A 27 -5.67 -15.46 -6.01
C GLU A 27 -5.18 -14.83 -7.31
N ILE A 28 -5.53 -13.56 -7.53
CA ILE A 28 -5.19 -12.81 -8.73
C ILE A 28 -3.67 -12.75 -8.94
N ILE A 29 -2.89 -12.52 -7.88
CA ILE A 29 -1.43 -12.44 -8.00
C ILE A 29 -0.74 -13.78 -8.33
N LYS A 30 -1.45 -14.90 -8.12
CA LYS A 30 -0.94 -16.24 -8.44
C LYS A 30 -1.22 -16.66 -9.88
N VAL A 31 -2.04 -15.89 -10.60
CA VAL A 31 -2.31 -16.16 -12.02
C VAL A 31 -1.06 -15.82 -12.81
N GLU A 32 -0.57 -16.78 -13.62
CA GLU A 32 0.58 -16.54 -14.49
C GLU A 32 0.36 -15.31 -15.38
N ASN A 33 1.37 -14.44 -15.43
CA ASN A 33 1.35 -13.16 -16.17
C ASN A 33 0.30 -12.14 -15.70
N PHE A 34 -0.21 -12.25 -14.47
CA PHE A 34 -1.05 -11.19 -13.92
C PHE A 34 -0.23 -9.92 -13.67
N SER A 35 -0.83 -8.76 -13.96
CA SER A 35 -0.15 -7.48 -13.84
C SER A 35 0.05 -7.08 -12.37
N GLY A 36 1.31 -6.93 -11.96
CA GLY A 36 1.67 -6.36 -10.66
C GLY A 36 1.07 -4.97 -10.43
N HIS A 37 0.91 -4.18 -11.50
CA HIS A 37 0.23 -2.88 -11.43
C HIS A 37 -1.22 -3.02 -10.96
N ASP A 38 -1.96 -3.95 -11.58
CA ASP A 38 -3.35 -4.23 -11.21
C ASP A 38 -3.45 -4.79 -9.79
N SER A 39 -2.51 -5.63 -9.36
CA SER A 39 -2.45 -6.14 -7.98
C SER A 39 -2.30 -5.01 -6.94
N LEU A 40 -1.45 -4.01 -7.21
CA LEU A 40 -1.29 -2.85 -6.33
C LEU A 40 -2.55 -1.99 -6.27
N ILE A 41 -3.14 -1.68 -7.43
CA ILE A 41 -4.38 -0.90 -7.49
C ILE A 41 -5.49 -1.61 -6.70
N TYR A 42 -5.63 -2.92 -6.92
CA TYR A 42 -6.65 -3.70 -6.24
C TYR A 42 -6.45 -3.71 -4.72
N LEU A 43 -5.22 -3.94 -4.24
CA LEU A 43 -4.89 -3.87 -2.83
C LEU A 43 -5.18 -2.49 -2.20
N PHE A 44 -4.79 -1.40 -2.88
CA PHE A 44 -5.02 -0.05 -2.38
C PHE A 44 -6.50 0.33 -2.36
N ASN A 45 -7.28 -0.17 -3.33
CA ASN A 45 -8.72 0.03 -3.33
C ASN A 45 -9.41 -0.72 -2.19
N ILE A 46 -8.97 -1.96 -1.89
CA ILE A 46 -9.49 -2.71 -0.74
C ILE A 46 -9.16 -1.98 0.57
N LEU A 47 -7.92 -1.50 0.73
CA LEU A 47 -7.51 -0.69 1.87
C LEU A 47 -8.43 0.53 2.03
N GLU A 48 -8.58 1.35 0.99
CA GLU A 48 -9.45 2.54 1.06
C GLU A 48 -10.90 2.17 1.43
N ASN A 49 -11.46 1.12 0.82
CA ASN A 49 -12.82 0.70 1.10
C ASN A 49 -13.01 0.27 2.56
N ILE A 50 -12.04 -0.47 3.12
CA ILE A 50 -12.05 -0.86 4.52
C ILE A 50 -11.96 0.36 5.43
N VAL A 51 -11.07 1.32 5.12
CA VAL A 51 -10.93 2.52 5.94
C VAL A 51 -12.20 3.38 5.89
N LYS A 52 -12.78 3.57 4.69
CA LYS A 52 -14.06 4.27 4.50
C LYS A 52 -15.18 3.64 5.31
N SER A 53 -15.25 2.32 5.31
CA SER A 53 -16.21 1.54 6.09
C SER A 53 -16.10 1.83 7.58
N GLN A 54 -14.87 1.83 8.10
CA GLN A 54 -14.60 2.06 9.52
C GLN A 54 -15.02 3.46 9.97
N ILE A 55 -14.77 4.47 9.13
CA ILE A 55 -15.13 5.86 9.40
C ILE A 55 -16.61 6.15 9.10
N LYS A 56 -17.26 5.28 8.32
CA LYS A 56 -18.63 5.47 7.78
C LYS A 56 -18.77 6.73 6.93
N ASN A 57 -17.69 7.13 6.24
CA ASN A 57 -17.68 8.28 5.33
C ASN A 57 -17.10 7.90 3.98
N TYR A 58 -17.99 7.56 3.04
CA TYR A 58 -17.62 7.02 1.72
C TYR A 58 -17.23 8.09 0.69
N GLU A 59 -17.75 9.30 0.86
CA GLU A 59 -17.51 10.46 -0.03
C GLU A 59 -16.23 11.21 0.31
N GLN A 60 -15.66 10.95 1.49
CA GLN A 60 -14.43 11.61 1.93
C GLN A 60 -13.23 11.11 1.13
N ASN A 61 -12.28 12.01 0.86
CA ASN A 61 -11.05 11.65 0.19
C ASN A 61 -10.11 10.87 1.12
N PHE A 62 -9.23 10.07 0.52
CA PHE A 62 -8.37 9.15 1.27
C PHE A 62 -7.45 9.86 2.29
N VAL A 63 -6.99 11.09 2.00
CA VAL A 63 -6.16 11.89 2.93
C VAL A 63 -6.92 12.13 4.23
N LYS A 64 -8.11 12.72 4.13
CA LYS A 64 -8.91 13.08 5.30
C LYS A 64 -9.35 11.83 6.09
N ILE A 65 -9.57 10.71 5.40
CA ILE A 65 -9.90 9.44 6.05
C ILE A 65 -8.74 8.93 6.90
N ILE A 66 -7.49 9.05 6.42
CA ILE A 66 -6.30 8.67 7.18
C ILE A 66 -6.10 9.59 8.40
N ASP A 67 -6.33 10.90 8.23
CA ASP A 67 -6.29 11.86 9.34
C ASP A 67 -7.29 11.46 10.44
N GLU A 68 -8.51 11.09 10.05
CA GLU A 68 -9.55 10.68 10.99
C GLU A 68 -9.26 9.34 11.69
N LEU A 69 -8.62 8.37 11.01
CA LEU A 69 -8.12 7.15 11.65
C LEU A 69 -7.17 7.48 12.80
N LYS A 70 -6.28 8.46 12.56
CA LYS A 70 -5.27 8.88 13.53
C LYS A 70 -5.91 9.62 14.70
N GLU A 71 -6.81 10.56 14.45
CA GLU A 71 -7.56 11.29 15.48
C GLU A 71 -8.36 10.34 16.40
N ARG A 72 -8.92 9.27 15.83
CA ARG A 72 -9.66 8.24 16.56
C ARG A 72 -8.78 7.16 17.20
N ASN A 73 -7.45 7.27 17.10
CA ASN A 73 -6.46 6.30 17.61
C ASN A 73 -6.62 4.87 17.04
N TYR A 74 -7.15 4.72 15.83
CA TYR A 74 -7.19 3.42 15.15
C TYR A 74 -5.82 2.99 14.60
N ILE A 75 -4.94 3.97 14.36
CA ILE A 75 -3.57 3.75 13.85
C ILE A 75 -2.55 4.54 14.67
N SER A 76 -1.31 4.03 14.73
CA SER A 76 -0.17 4.68 15.37
C SER A 76 0.34 5.88 14.55
N GLU A 77 1.25 6.67 15.14
CA GLU A 77 1.96 7.72 14.39
C GLU A 77 2.80 7.15 13.23
N ILE A 78 3.39 5.98 13.42
CA ILE A 78 4.23 5.33 12.42
C ILE A 78 3.37 4.80 11.28
N GLU A 79 2.22 4.19 11.59
CA GLU A 79 1.23 3.74 10.61
C GLU A 79 0.60 4.92 9.85
N TYR A 80 0.31 6.03 10.54
CA TYR A 80 -0.17 7.27 9.89
C TYR A 80 0.86 7.79 8.88
N ASN A 81 2.13 7.90 9.27
CA ASN A 81 3.19 8.33 8.37
C ASN A 81 3.40 7.33 7.22
N PHE A 82 3.33 6.04 7.48
CA PHE A 82 3.39 5.02 6.44
C PHE A 82 2.29 5.18 5.38
N LEU A 83 1.08 5.57 5.77
CA LEU A 83 -0.01 5.82 4.82
C LEU A 83 0.09 7.19 4.13
N ASN A 84 0.44 8.25 4.87
CA ASN A 84 0.22 9.64 4.43
C ASN A 84 1.49 10.47 4.17
N ASN A 85 2.68 9.96 4.49
CA ASN A 85 3.93 10.71 4.32
C ASN A 85 4.13 11.16 2.87
N LYS A 86 4.52 12.41 2.68
CA LYS A 86 4.67 13.04 1.36
C LYS A 86 5.89 12.54 0.59
N GLU A 87 6.82 11.82 1.19
CA GLU A 87 8.04 11.31 0.55
C GLU A 87 7.95 9.82 0.19
N TYR A 88 7.34 9.02 1.05
CA TYR A 88 7.33 7.55 0.91
C TYR A 88 5.98 6.91 1.24
N GLY A 89 4.95 7.69 1.61
CA GLY A 89 3.67 7.15 2.06
C GLY A 89 2.91 6.43 0.94
N ILE A 90 2.13 5.41 1.30
CA ILE A 90 1.31 4.62 0.37
C ILE A 90 0.43 5.50 -0.53
N ARG A 91 -0.13 6.59 0.02
CA ARG A 91 -0.91 7.55 -0.76
C ARG A 91 -0.11 8.18 -1.91
N ARG A 92 1.18 8.48 -1.72
CA ARG A 92 2.03 9.05 -2.77
C ARG A 92 2.25 8.06 -3.92
N ILE A 93 2.19 6.77 -3.66
CA ILE A 93 2.38 5.70 -4.66
C ILE A 93 1.08 5.44 -5.40
N ARG A 94 -0.02 5.36 -4.65
CA ARG A 94 -1.35 5.15 -5.20
C ARG A 94 -1.75 6.23 -6.20
N ASN A 95 -1.45 7.50 -5.90
CA ASN A 95 -1.86 8.62 -6.75
C ASN A 95 -1.35 8.53 -8.20
N PRO A 96 -0.03 8.32 -8.45
CA PRO A 96 0.51 8.08 -9.79
C PRO A 96 -0.10 6.86 -10.50
N LEU A 97 -0.26 5.73 -9.78
CA LEU A 97 -0.85 4.50 -10.33
C LEU A 97 -2.30 4.71 -10.78
N ALA A 98 -3.04 5.59 -10.09
CA ALA A 98 -4.44 5.84 -10.38
C ALA A 98 -4.68 6.91 -11.47
N HIS A 99 -3.74 7.84 -11.71
CA HIS A 99 -4.13 9.08 -12.42
C HIS A 99 -3.19 9.70 -13.44
N SER A 100 -1.86 9.48 -13.50
CA SER A 100 -1.05 10.23 -14.49
C SER A 100 0.43 9.92 -14.48
N ASN A 101 0.99 9.82 -15.69
CA ASN A 101 2.41 9.87 -16.02
C ASN A 101 3.32 9.05 -15.08
N LEU A 102 3.07 7.76 -14.99
CA LEU A 102 3.83 6.82 -14.18
C LEU A 102 5.34 6.81 -14.52
N SER A 103 5.69 7.19 -15.75
CA SER A 103 7.06 7.17 -16.29
C SER A 103 8.08 8.01 -15.53
N LYS A 104 7.64 9.05 -14.82
CA LYS A 104 8.54 9.88 -14.00
C LYS A 104 8.80 9.32 -12.60
N TYR A 105 8.01 8.35 -12.15
CA TYR A 105 8.07 7.86 -10.77
C TYR A 105 8.90 6.58 -10.66
N ASN A 106 9.88 6.61 -9.77
CA ASN A 106 10.78 5.50 -9.49
C ASN A 106 10.80 5.23 -7.98
N ILE A 107 10.89 3.96 -7.61
CA ILE A 107 11.14 3.51 -6.24
C ILE A 107 12.64 3.28 -6.07
N ILE A 108 13.17 3.70 -4.94
CA ILE A 108 14.52 3.36 -4.48
C ILE A 108 14.37 2.54 -3.20
N PHE A 109 14.93 1.34 -3.21
CA PHE A 109 15.06 0.51 -2.03
C PHE A 109 16.41 0.82 -1.34
N LEU A 110 16.37 1.51 -0.21
CA LEU A 110 17.55 2.02 0.51
C LEU A 110 18.29 0.93 1.32
N PHE A 111 17.87 -0.34 1.20
CA PHE A 111 18.57 -1.48 1.79
C PHE A 111 19.45 -2.22 0.77
N GLU A 112 19.35 -1.90 -0.52
CA GLU A 112 20.27 -2.39 -1.54
C GLU A 112 21.42 -1.37 -1.66
N ASP A 113 22.69 -1.84 -1.65
CA ASP A 113 23.90 -0.99 -1.76
C ASP A 113 24.04 -0.28 -3.11
N THR A 114 23.05 -0.41 -3.97
CA THR A 114 22.98 0.16 -5.30
C THR A 114 21.85 1.19 -5.33
N LYS A 115 22.12 2.39 -5.83
CA LYS A 115 21.10 3.43 -6.13
C LYS A 115 20.23 3.01 -7.33
N LEU A 116 19.73 1.77 -7.32
CA LEU A 116 18.88 1.25 -8.38
C LEU A 116 17.55 1.99 -8.36
N LEU A 117 17.18 2.47 -9.53
CA LEU A 117 15.88 3.06 -9.79
C LEU A 117 14.99 1.93 -10.29
N PHE A 118 13.87 1.72 -9.60
CA PHE A 118 12.84 0.77 -9.99
C PHE A 118 11.66 1.56 -10.56
N PRO A 119 11.50 1.66 -11.89
CA PRO A 119 10.45 2.47 -12.49
C PRO A 119 9.09 1.86 -12.20
N LEU A 120 8.13 2.68 -11.74
CA LEU A 120 6.77 2.19 -11.50
C LEU A 120 6.04 1.75 -12.78
N THR A 121 6.55 2.12 -13.97
CA THR A 121 6.05 1.63 -15.26
C THR A 121 6.34 0.16 -15.51
N GLU A 122 7.28 -0.43 -14.79
CA GLU A 122 7.63 -1.84 -14.94
C GLU A 122 6.75 -2.71 -14.05
N ASP A 123 6.13 -3.73 -14.65
CA ASP A 123 5.25 -4.64 -13.95
C ASP A 123 5.99 -5.41 -12.83
N ALA A 124 7.23 -5.85 -13.11
CA ALA A 124 8.09 -6.48 -12.13
C ALA A 124 8.39 -5.59 -10.91
N THR A 125 8.52 -4.27 -11.12
CA THR A 125 8.66 -3.31 -10.01
C THR A 125 7.39 -3.28 -9.18
N CYS A 126 6.21 -3.26 -9.81
CA CYS A 126 4.93 -3.27 -9.10
C CYS A 126 4.71 -4.58 -8.33
N THR A 127 5.08 -5.74 -8.90
CA THR A 127 5.03 -7.04 -8.23
C THR A 127 5.95 -7.09 -7.03
N LYS A 128 7.21 -6.68 -7.18
CA LYS A 128 8.15 -6.55 -6.05
C LYS A 128 7.55 -5.64 -4.99
N PHE A 129 6.96 -4.51 -5.38
CA PHE A 129 6.31 -3.63 -4.43
C PHE A 129 5.16 -4.32 -3.69
N TYR A 130 4.26 -5.02 -4.37
CA TYR A 130 3.18 -5.74 -3.71
C TYR A 130 3.71 -6.72 -2.65
N GLU A 131 4.73 -7.51 -2.98
CA GLU A 131 5.33 -8.47 -2.06
C GLU A 131 5.86 -7.80 -0.79
N TYR A 132 6.49 -6.63 -0.92
CA TYR A 132 7.06 -5.91 0.21
C TYR A 132 6.03 -5.27 1.16
N PHE A 133 4.87 -4.83 0.65
CA PHE A 133 3.91 -4.06 1.43
C PHE A 133 2.64 -4.83 1.81
N SER A 134 2.31 -5.89 1.06
CA SER A 134 1.02 -6.57 1.20
C SER A 134 0.79 -7.14 2.60
N ASP A 135 1.78 -7.79 3.22
CA ASP A 135 1.62 -8.31 4.59
C ASP A 135 1.29 -7.22 5.60
N ILE A 136 1.98 -6.07 5.52
CA ILE A 136 1.78 -4.93 6.40
C ILE A 136 0.39 -4.33 6.16
N LEU A 137 -0.02 -4.17 4.90
CA LEU A 137 -1.33 -3.63 4.56
C LEU A 137 -2.47 -4.57 4.97
N PHE A 138 -2.32 -5.89 4.80
CA PHE A 138 -3.28 -6.87 5.29
C PHE A 138 -3.48 -6.76 6.80
N ASN A 139 -2.38 -6.75 7.56
CA ASN A 139 -2.44 -6.62 9.01
C ASN A 139 -2.96 -5.26 9.46
N LEU A 140 -2.68 -4.18 8.73
CA LEU A 140 -3.20 -2.85 9.01
C LEU A 140 -4.72 -2.80 8.80
N MET A 141 -5.23 -3.41 7.73
CA MET A 141 -6.67 -3.55 7.49
C MET A 141 -7.35 -4.34 8.61
N LEU A 142 -6.74 -5.44 9.07
CA LEU A 142 -7.25 -6.19 10.23
C LEU A 142 -7.27 -5.33 11.49
N LYS A 143 -6.18 -4.61 11.77
CA LYS A 143 -6.08 -3.73 12.94
C LYS A 143 -7.22 -2.72 12.95
N ILE A 144 -7.42 -2.02 11.83
CA ILE A 144 -8.48 -1.02 11.65
C ILE A 144 -9.86 -1.65 11.92
N ILE A 145 -10.17 -2.77 11.26
CA ILE A 145 -11.47 -3.45 11.38
C ILE A 145 -11.71 -4.01 12.78
N SER A 146 -10.66 -4.51 13.44
CA SER A 146 -10.79 -5.21 14.73
C SER A 146 -11.32 -4.33 15.85
N ASN A 147 -11.27 -3.00 15.70
CA ASN A 147 -11.95 -2.07 16.60
C ASN A 147 -13.48 -2.27 16.67
N ASN A 148 -14.07 -2.96 15.70
CA ASN A 148 -15.49 -3.35 15.74
C ASN A 148 -15.75 -4.68 16.45
N PHE A 149 -14.70 -5.42 16.83
CA PHE A 149 -14.85 -6.72 17.47
C PHE A 149 -15.14 -6.53 18.96
N ILE A 150 -15.71 -7.55 19.59
CA ILE A 150 -15.92 -7.56 21.05
C ILE A 150 -14.59 -7.33 21.79
N THR A 151 -13.53 -7.95 21.28
CA THR A 151 -12.16 -7.76 21.74
C THR A 151 -11.29 -7.33 20.55
N PRO A 152 -10.83 -6.07 20.51
CA PRO A 152 -9.92 -5.61 19.47
C PRO A 152 -8.64 -6.43 19.44
N ILE A 153 -8.14 -6.69 18.23
CA ILE A 153 -6.92 -7.45 18.03
C ILE A 153 -5.75 -6.47 18.13
N SER A 154 -4.84 -6.75 19.07
CA SER A 154 -3.63 -5.94 19.21
C SER A 154 -2.64 -6.31 18.10
N ILE A 155 -2.41 -5.38 17.18
CA ILE A 155 -1.42 -5.50 16.10
C ILE A 155 -0.47 -4.30 16.19
N ASN A 156 0.81 -4.59 16.32
CA ASN A 156 1.88 -3.60 16.24
C ASN A 156 2.68 -3.83 14.95
N LEU A 157 2.65 -2.85 14.05
CA LEU A 157 3.35 -2.86 12.76
C LEU A 157 4.56 -1.94 12.73
N ASP A 158 4.84 -1.23 13.82
CA ASP A 158 5.79 -0.12 13.84
C ASP A 158 7.20 -0.55 13.42
N GLU A 159 7.68 -1.69 13.93
CA GLU A 159 9.01 -2.21 13.58
C GLU A 159 9.08 -2.73 12.15
N ASP A 160 8.01 -3.35 11.64
CA ASP A 160 7.98 -3.85 10.27
C ASP A 160 7.90 -2.70 9.26
N ILE A 161 7.14 -1.64 9.60
CA ILE A 161 7.11 -0.40 8.83
C ILE A 161 8.47 0.30 8.82
N LYS A 162 9.18 0.39 9.95
CA LYS A 162 10.51 1.01 10.00
C LYS A 162 11.55 0.28 9.16
N LYS A 163 11.37 -1.03 8.95
CA LYS A 163 12.24 -1.82 8.07
C LYS A 163 12.01 -1.51 6.59
N LEU A 164 10.86 -0.92 6.22
CA LEU A 164 10.57 -0.46 4.87
C LEU A 164 11.42 0.76 4.54
N LYS A 165 12.68 0.50 4.21
CA LYS A 165 13.65 1.51 3.79
C LYS A 165 13.43 1.82 2.31
N ILE A 166 12.39 2.58 1.99
CA ILE A 166 12.08 2.99 0.61
C ILE A 166 12.00 4.51 0.46
N ARG A 167 12.24 5.00 -0.76
CA ARG A 167 12.01 6.38 -1.17
C ARG A 167 11.37 6.43 -2.55
N ILE A 168 10.42 7.32 -2.75
CA ILE A 168 9.85 7.60 -4.07
C ILE A 168 10.60 8.79 -4.65
N GLN A 169 11.19 8.61 -5.82
CA GLN A 169 11.87 9.65 -6.56
C GLN A 169 11.10 9.98 -7.84
N GLU A 170 10.86 11.27 -8.05
CA GLU A 170 10.44 11.79 -9.34
C GLU A 170 11.68 12.16 -10.15
N ILE A 171 11.71 11.73 -11.40
CA ILE A 171 12.79 12.00 -12.36
C ILE A 171 12.22 12.87 -13.47
N THR A 172 12.89 13.96 -13.80
CA THR A 172 12.45 14.82 -14.91
C THR A 172 12.69 14.14 -16.26
N PRO A 173 12.01 14.54 -17.34
CA PRO A 173 12.29 14.00 -18.68
C PRO A 173 13.77 14.13 -19.09
N GLU A 174 14.42 15.24 -18.74
CA GLU A 174 15.83 15.49 -19.01
C GLU A 174 16.72 14.51 -18.25
N GLU A 175 16.49 14.34 -16.94
CA GLU A 175 17.22 13.35 -16.14
C GLU A 175 17.02 11.92 -16.68
N LEU A 176 15.81 11.57 -17.11
CA LEU A 176 15.50 10.27 -17.70
C LEU A 176 16.26 10.02 -19.01
N LEU A 177 16.38 11.03 -19.88
CA LEU A 177 17.16 10.96 -21.12
C LEU A 177 18.65 10.80 -20.82
N SER A 178 19.17 11.52 -19.82
CA SER A 178 20.55 11.37 -19.36
C SER A 178 20.83 9.95 -18.85
N TYR A 179 19.92 9.36 -18.04
CA TYR A 179 20.05 7.97 -17.60
C TYR A 179 20.02 6.96 -18.76
N LYS A 180 19.39 7.31 -19.89
CA LYS A 180 19.35 6.49 -21.11
C LYS A 180 20.56 6.72 -22.04
N GLY A 181 21.51 7.56 -21.64
CA GLY A 181 22.69 7.90 -22.43
C GLY A 181 22.38 8.78 -23.65
N ILE A 182 21.27 9.53 -23.60
CA ILE A 182 20.89 10.49 -24.64
C ILE A 182 21.30 11.88 -24.16
N ASP A 183 22.37 12.42 -24.75
CA ASP A 183 22.78 13.80 -24.55
C ASP A 183 21.87 14.76 -25.34
N TYR A 184 21.51 15.89 -24.74
CA TYR A 184 20.69 16.97 -25.32
C TYR A 184 21.44 18.30 -25.30
#